data_AF-A0A812MKS1-F1
#
_entry.id   AF-A0A812MKS1-F1
#
_cell.length_a   1.000
_cell.length_b   1.000
_cell.length_c   1.000
_cell.angle_alpha   90.00
_cell.angle_beta   90.00
_cell.angle_gamma   90.00
#
_symmetry.space_group_name_H-M   'P 1'
#
loop_
_entity.id
_entity.type
_entity.pdbx_description
1 polymer ?
#
loop_
_entity_poly.entity_id
_entity_poly.type
_entity_poly.pdbx_seq_one_letter_code
_entity_poly.pdbx_strand_id
1 'polypeptide(L)'
;MCIVFGDLIDGMGAGASLPTDLSPEMAEQMNAGMAAMMNKMEELCVTMCLVGLGSFIGASLQGSCFKIFAERQALKYRSLYFDAVLHQDVGWFDQKEIAALPSEINDDLEKIQDAFGDKFGNGIMSLSAFLGGFGCAFGMGWLIALVYAKAAAVVEESGVGAGMGYTMMIVFLGYALAFWFGMTLRYNDQINPATGAEWNPGTIMSIFFCIFIGSFMIGNLDPSLKANLLT
;
A
#
# COMPACT_ATOMS: atom_id res chain seq x y z
N MET A 1 -8.04 5.58 2.41
CA MET A 1 -7.63 6.97 2.12
C MET A 1 -7.90 7.38 0.68
N CYS A 2 -7.53 6.58 -0.32
CA CYS A 2 -7.75 6.93 -1.74
C CYS A 2 -9.20 7.25 -2.11
N ILE A 3 -10.16 6.48 -1.58
CA ILE A 3 -11.61 6.69 -1.82
C ILE A 3 -12.05 8.03 -1.22
N VAL A 4 -11.70 8.26 0.04
CA VAL A 4 -12.04 9.50 0.75
C VAL A 4 -11.44 10.74 0.05
N PHE A 5 -10.24 10.63 -0.51
CA PHE A 5 -9.67 11.70 -1.33
C PHE A 5 -10.42 11.91 -2.65
N GLY A 6 -10.92 10.83 -3.26
CA GLY A 6 -11.80 10.91 -4.44
C GLY A 6 -13.12 11.60 -4.12
N ASP A 7 -13.76 11.22 -3.01
CA ASP A 7 -15.02 11.83 -2.55
C ASP A 7 -14.85 13.33 -2.25
N LEU A 8 -13.68 13.75 -1.77
CA LEU A 8 -13.34 15.17 -1.60
C LEU A 8 -13.23 15.90 -2.94
N ILE A 9 -12.52 15.32 -3.91
CA ILE A 9 -12.38 15.92 -5.26
C ILE A 9 -13.76 16.08 -5.90
N ASP A 10 -14.60 15.06 -5.80
CA ASP A 10 -15.96 15.09 -6.34
C ASP A 10 -16.84 16.10 -5.59
N GLY A 11 -16.67 16.22 -4.27
CA GLY A 11 -17.31 17.25 -3.45
C GLY A 11 -16.91 18.69 -3.83
N MET A 12 -15.66 18.90 -4.24
CA MET A 12 -15.19 20.19 -4.72
C MET A 12 -15.70 20.52 -6.12
N GLY A 13 -15.79 19.52 -7.01
CA GLY A 13 -16.31 19.69 -8.36
C GLY A 13 -17.81 20.01 -8.39
N ALA A 14 -18.60 19.42 -7.48
CA ALA A 14 -20.03 19.71 -7.35
C ALA A 14 -20.33 21.15 -6.90
N GLY A 15 -19.39 21.82 -6.22
CA GLY A 15 -19.51 23.23 -5.86
C GLY A 15 -19.25 24.21 -7.01
N ALA A 16 -18.66 23.74 -8.12
CA ALA A 16 -18.28 24.58 -9.26
C ALA A 16 -19.38 24.73 -10.33
N SER A 17 -20.46 23.94 -10.29
CA SER A 17 -21.58 24.03 -11.24
C SER A 17 -22.56 25.17 -10.94
N LEU A 18 -22.12 26.25 -10.28
CA LEU A 18 -22.95 27.42 -10.00
C LEU A 18 -23.10 28.29 -11.27
N PRO A 19 -24.33 28.59 -11.74
CA PRO A 19 -24.57 29.52 -12.83
C PRO A 19 -24.07 30.93 -12.46
N THR A 20 -23.44 31.59 -13.41
CA THR A 20 -22.65 32.82 -13.23
C THR A 20 -23.49 34.10 -13.33
N ASP A 21 -24.76 34.08 -12.89
CA ASP A 21 -25.67 35.22 -13.01
C ASP A 21 -26.12 35.76 -11.64
N LEU A 22 -25.77 37.01 -11.33
CA LEU A 22 -25.98 37.66 -10.02
C LEU A 22 -27.47 37.92 -9.69
N SER A 23 -28.16 36.99 -9.02
CA SER A 23 -29.47 37.25 -8.39
C SER A 23 -29.51 36.88 -6.89
N PRO A 24 -30.35 37.51 -6.06
CA PRO A 24 -30.40 37.28 -4.60
C PRO A 24 -30.86 35.88 -4.18
N GLU A 25 -31.60 35.14 -5.02
CA GLU A 25 -31.92 33.70 -4.78
C GLU A 25 -30.68 32.80 -4.94
N MET A 26 -29.67 33.24 -5.69
CA MET A 26 -28.43 32.50 -5.88
C MET A 26 -27.43 32.70 -4.73
N ALA A 27 -27.57 33.76 -3.93
CA ALA A 27 -26.83 33.87 -2.68
C ALA A 27 -27.24 32.77 -1.69
N GLU A 28 -28.50 32.36 -1.71
CA GLU A 28 -29.00 31.23 -0.91
C GLU A 28 -28.49 29.88 -1.46
N GLN A 29 -28.46 29.68 -2.78
CA GLN A 29 -27.82 28.49 -3.38
C GLN A 29 -26.30 28.44 -3.16
N MET A 30 -25.62 29.59 -3.20
CA MET A 30 -24.19 29.68 -2.91
C MET A 30 -23.92 29.39 -1.43
N ASN A 31 -24.72 29.93 -0.51
CA ASN A 31 -24.64 29.62 0.91
C ASN A 31 -25.00 28.17 1.23
N ALA A 32 -26.01 27.60 0.55
CA ALA A 32 -26.40 26.19 0.69
C ALA A 32 -25.35 25.24 0.12
N GLY A 33 -24.73 25.58 -1.02
CA GLY A 33 -23.61 24.83 -1.61
C GLY A 33 -22.36 24.89 -0.75
N MET A 34 -22.03 26.07 -0.20
CA MET A 34 -20.92 26.23 0.76
C MET A 34 -21.20 25.47 2.06
N ALA A 35 -22.43 25.47 2.57
CA ALA A 35 -22.81 24.70 3.76
C ALA A 35 -22.75 23.18 3.51
N ALA A 36 -23.19 22.72 2.35
CA ALA A 36 -23.07 21.31 1.96
C ALA A 36 -21.61 20.86 1.79
N MET A 37 -20.76 21.73 1.22
CA MET A 37 -19.32 21.50 1.12
C MET A 37 -18.67 21.44 2.52
N MET A 38 -19.03 22.36 3.42
CA MET A 38 -18.52 22.38 4.79
C MET A 38 -18.89 21.11 5.57
N ASN A 39 -20.14 20.64 5.48
CA ASN A 39 -20.57 19.40 6.13
C ASN A 39 -19.81 18.17 5.60
N LYS A 40 -19.59 18.08 4.28
CA LYS A 40 -18.77 17.01 3.69
C LYS A 40 -17.31 17.08 4.14
N MET A 41 -16.74 18.29 4.23
CA MET A 41 -15.38 18.47 4.75
C MET A 41 -15.26 18.04 6.22
N GLU A 42 -16.27 18.32 7.04
CA GLU A 42 -16.30 17.88 8.45
C GLU A 42 -16.34 16.35 8.57
N GLU A 43 -17.23 15.70 7.82
CA GLU A 43 -17.32 14.24 7.78
C GLU A 43 -16.00 13.59 7.31
N LEU A 44 -15.35 14.22 6.33
CA LEU A 44 -14.03 13.79 5.83
C LEU A 44 -12.95 13.88 6.90
N CYS A 45 -12.90 15.00 7.63
CA CYS A 45 -11.92 15.22 8.69
C CYS A 45 -12.09 14.18 9.81
N VAL A 46 -13.33 13.91 10.23
CA VAL A 46 -13.62 12.89 11.24
C VAL A 46 -13.20 11.50 10.76
N THR A 47 -13.50 11.16 9.51
CA THR A 47 -13.10 9.87 8.91
C THR A 47 -11.58 9.72 8.85
N MET A 48 -10.84 10.77 8.49
CA MET A 48 -9.37 10.75 8.48
C MET A 48 -8.77 10.57 9.87
N CYS A 49 -9.33 11.24 10.88
CA CYS A 49 -8.90 11.07 12.27
C CYS A 49 -9.13 9.63 12.77
N LEU A 50 -10.30 9.03 12.47
CA LEU A 50 -10.61 7.66 12.85
C LEU A 50 -9.70 6.64 12.15
N VAL A 51 -9.47 6.79 10.85
CA VAL A 51 -8.54 5.93 10.09
C VAL A 51 -7.11 6.08 10.62
N GLY A 52 -6.69 7.29 10.98
CA GLY A 52 -5.38 7.56 11.60
C GLY A 52 -5.21 6.80 12.92
N LEU A 53 -6.16 6.93 13.84
CA LEU A 53 -6.13 6.20 15.12
C LEU A 53 -6.15 4.67 14.91
N GLY A 54 -6.99 4.18 13.99
CA GLY A 54 -7.04 2.77 13.64
C GLY A 54 -5.71 2.25 13.09
N SER A 55 -5.07 3.02 12.20
CA SER A 55 -3.78 2.67 11.61
C SER A 55 -2.64 2.64 12.63
N PHE A 56 -2.64 3.56 13.61
CA PHE A 56 -1.65 3.59 14.68
C PHE A 56 -1.72 2.34 15.57
N ILE A 57 -2.94 1.98 15.98
CA ILE A 57 -3.18 0.77 16.79
C ILE A 57 -2.82 -0.48 15.99
N GLY A 58 -3.27 -0.55 14.73
CA GLY A 58 -3.00 -1.68 13.83
C GLY A 58 -1.51 -1.92 13.59
N ALA A 59 -0.76 -0.86 13.27
CA ALA A 59 0.67 -0.96 13.01
C ALA A 59 1.47 -1.33 14.28
N SER A 60 1.11 -0.73 15.43
CA SER A 60 1.76 -1.02 16.71
C SER A 60 1.52 -2.47 17.14
N LEU A 61 0.29 -2.97 16.96
CA LEU A 61 -0.07 -4.36 17.26
C LEU A 61 0.64 -5.33 16.31
N GLN A 62 0.63 -5.06 15.01
CA GLN A 62 1.31 -5.89 14.01
C GLN A 62 2.80 -6.05 14.34
N GLY A 63 3.52 -4.93 14.53
CA GLY A 63 4.95 -4.96 14.85
C GLY A 63 5.24 -5.70 16.16
N SER A 64 4.46 -5.43 17.20
CA SER A 64 4.63 -6.08 18.50
C SER A 64 4.36 -7.59 18.44
N CYS A 65 3.29 -8.01 17.75
CA CYS A 65 2.91 -9.41 17.65
C CYS A 65 3.95 -10.26 16.92
N PHE A 66 4.44 -9.79 15.76
CA PHE A 66 5.45 -10.52 14.99
C PHE A 66 6.81 -10.56 15.71
N LYS A 67 7.19 -9.47 16.37
CA LYS A 67 8.42 -9.44 17.18
C LYS A 67 8.38 -10.42 18.35
N ILE A 68 7.29 -10.41 19.13
CA ILE A 68 7.11 -11.37 20.24
C ILE A 68 7.09 -12.82 19.72
N PHE A 69 6.46 -13.05 18.57
CA PHE A 69 6.43 -14.36 17.93
C PHE A 69 7.83 -14.83 17.53
N ALA A 70 8.63 -13.97 16.89
CA ALA A 70 10.01 -14.26 16.49
C ALA A 70 10.90 -14.58 17.70
N GLU A 71 10.77 -13.80 18.79
CA GLU A 71 11.52 -14.03 20.03
C GLU A 71 11.20 -15.40 20.66
N ARG A 72 9.91 -15.74 20.78
CA ARG A 72 9.48 -17.04 21.32
C ARG A 72 10.00 -18.21 20.47
N GLN A 73 9.95 -18.05 19.16
CA GLN A 73 10.38 -19.09 18.24
C GLN A 73 11.90 -19.33 18.33
N ALA A 74 12.69 -18.26 18.45
CA ALA A 74 14.13 -18.37 18.64
C ALA A 74 14.51 -19.08 19.94
N LEU A 75 13.79 -18.81 21.04
CA LEU A 75 14.03 -19.49 22.32
C LEU A 75 13.76 -21.00 22.22
N LYS A 76 12.71 -21.41 21.50
CA LYS A 76 12.41 -22.83 21.25
C LYS A 76 13.47 -23.50 20.39
N TYR A 77 13.96 -22.83 19.34
CA TYR A 77 15.05 -23.35 18.52
C TYR A 77 16.34 -23.47 19.31
N ARG A 78 16.64 -22.52 20.20
CA ARG A 78 17.81 -22.57 21.09
C ARG A 78 17.78 -23.80 22.00
N SER A 79 16.62 -24.14 22.58
CA SER A 79 16.50 -25.35 23.42
C SER A 79 16.60 -26.64 22.62
N LEU A 80 15.96 -26.72 21.45
CA LEU A 80 16.03 -27.88 20.56
C LEU A 80 17.45 -28.12 20.03
N TYR A 81 18.15 -27.05 19.68
CA TYR A 81 19.52 -27.13 19.21
C TYR A 81 20.45 -27.62 20.32
N PHE A 82 20.31 -27.08 21.54
CA PHE A 82 21.12 -27.53 22.68
C PHE A 82 20.89 -29.01 23.00
N ASP A 83 19.62 -29.45 22.98
CA ASP A 83 19.27 -30.86 23.14
C ASP A 83 19.85 -31.75 22.03
N ALA A 84 19.80 -31.30 20.77
CA ALA A 84 20.38 -32.02 19.64
C ALA A 84 21.91 -32.13 19.71
N VAL A 85 22.60 -31.09 20.21
CA VAL A 85 24.06 -31.12 20.41
C VAL A 85 24.46 -32.10 21.51
N LEU A 86 23.70 -32.18 22.61
CA LEU A 86 24.00 -33.09 23.70
C LEU A 86 23.90 -34.58 23.31
N HIS A 87 23.14 -34.90 22.26
CA HIS A 87 22.99 -36.26 21.73
C HIS A 87 23.95 -36.60 20.58
N GLN A 88 24.91 -35.73 20.25
CA GLN A 88 25.91 -36.01 19.22
C GLN A 88 27.04 -36.94 19.72
N ASP A 89 27.59 -37.75 18.81
CA ASP A 89 28.70 -38.65 19.10
C ASP A 89 30.02 -37.89 19.32
N VAL A 90 30.94 -38.48 20.10
CA VAL A 90 32.26 -37.89 20.42
C VAL A 90 33.07 -37.54 19.15
N GLY A 91 32.94 -38.33 18.08
CA GLY A 91 33.61 -38.06 16.80
C GLY A 91 33.11 -36.82 16.06
N TRP A 92 31.89 -36.34 16.35
CA TRP A 92 31.39 -35.06 15.82
C TRP A 92 32.04 -33.88 16.54
N PHE A 93 32.26 -33.98 17.85
CA PHE A 93 32.95 -32.96 18.65
C PHE A 93 34.43 -32.80 18.28
N ASP A 94 35.08 -33.86 17.79
CA ASP A 94 36.48 -33.80 17.32
C ASP A 94 36.62 -33.03 15.98
N GLN A 95 35.55 -32.94 15.18
CA GLN A 95 35.56 -32.24 13.89
C GLN A 95 35.12 -30.77 13.99
N LYS A 96 34.46 -30.38 15.08
CA LYS A 96 33.82 -29.07 15.21
C LYS A 96 34.42 -28.26 16.36
N GLU A 97 34.67 -26.97 16.12
CA GLU A 97 35.26 -26.10 17.15
C GLU A 97 34.23 -25.76 18.24
N ILE A 98 34.34 -26.44 19.38
CA ILE A 98 33.40 -26.30 20.51
C ILE A 98 33.32 -24.84 21.02
N ALA A 99 34.43 -24.10 20.92
CA ALA A 99 34.49 -22.70 21.34
C ALA A 99 33.68 -21.76 20.43
N ALA A 100 33.51 -22.09 19.15
CA ALA A 100 32.77 -21.29 18.17
C ALA A 100 31.28 -21.68 18.08
N LEU A 101 30.90 -22.86 18.58
CA LEU A 101 29.52 -23.35 18.54
C LEU A 101 28.50 -22.37 19.15
N PRO A 102 28.72 -21.76 20.33
CA PRO A 102 27.75 -20.84 20.91
C PRO A 102 27.53 -19.58 20.07
N SER A 103 28.58 -19.05 19.43
CA SER A 103 28.46 -17.88 18.54
C SER A 103 27.73 -18.23 17.25
N GLU A 104 28.08 -19.35 16.62
CA GLU A 104 27.44 -19.83 15.38
C GLU A 104 25.92 -19.99 15.57
N ILE A 105 25.50 -20.54 16.72
CA ILE A 105 24.09 -20.68 17.07
C ILE A 105 23.40 -19.33 17.24
N ASN A 106 24.04 -18.37 17.90
CA ASN A 106 23.44 -17.06 18.09
C ASN A 106 23.28 -16.34 16.74
N ASP A 107 24.26 -16.45 15.84
CA ASP A 107 24.19 -15.87 14.49
C ASP A 107 23.05 -16.48 13.67
N ASP A 108 22.86 -17.80 13.75
CA ASP A 108 21.77 -18.48 13.04
C ASP A 108 20.39 -18.19 13.66
N LEU A 109 20.30 -18.08 14.97
CA LEU A 109 19.07 -17.66 15.65
C LEU A 109 18.72 -16.20 15.31
N GLU A 110 19.71 -15.32 15.18
CA GLU A 110 19.52 -13.92 14.78
C GLU A 110 18.97 -13.82 13.36
N LYS A 111 19.49 -14.61 12.40
CA LYS A 111 18.94 -14.68 11.04
C LYS A 111 17.48 -15.15 11.04
N ILE A 112 17.14 -16.15 11.86
CA ILE A 112 15.75 -16.63 12.00
C ILE A 112 14.86 -15.56 12.62
N GLN A 113 15.34 -14.85 13.65
CA GLN A 113 14.61 -13.74 14.27
C GLN A 113 14.37 -12.59 13.30
N ASP A 114 15.38 -12.19 12.53
CA ASP A 114 15.27 -11.12 11.52
C ASP A 114 14.30 -11.53 10.39
N ALA A 115 14.32 -12.80 9.98
CA ALA A 115 13.40 -13.34 8.99
C ALA A 115 11.94 -13.26 9.45
N PHE A 116 11.62 -13.68 10.68
CA PHE A 116 10.24 -13.71 11.21
C PHE A 116 9.78 -12.41 11.88
N GLY A 117 10.70 -11.49 12.18
CA GLY A 117 10.42 -10.22 12.82
C GLY A 117 9.81 -9.21 11.85
N ASP A 118 10.45 -8.05 11.73
CA ASP A 118 9.87 -6.91 11.00
C ASP A 118 9.73 -7.17 9.49
N LYS A 119 10.62 -7.99 8.92
CA LYS A 119 10.62 -8.33 7.49
C LYS A 119 9.38 -9.13 7.09
N PHE A 120 9.06 -10.20 7.83
CA PHE A 120 7.87 -11.00 7.58
C PHE A 120 6.58 -10.18 7.75
N GLY A 121 6.52 -9.35 8.79
CA GLY A 121 5.41 -8.42 9.01
C GLY A 121 5.21 -7.47 7.84
N ASN A 122 6.29 -6.84 7.37
CA ASN A 122 6.27 -5.96 6.20
C ASN A 122 5.90 -6.70 4.91
N GLY A 123 6.28 -7.98 4.77
CA GLY A 123 5.87 -8.83 3.66
C GLY A 123 4.36 -9.03 3.59
N ILE A 124 3.75 -9.42 4.71
CA ILE A 124 2.30 -9.60 4.81
C ILE A 124 1.59 -8.25 4.59
N MET A 125 2.09 -7.17 5.17
CA MET A 125 1.53 -5.82 4.96
C MET A 125 1.55 -5.45 3.48
N SER A 126 2.68 -5.62 2.81
CA SER A 126 2.84 -5.26 1.39
C SER A 126 1.93 -6.09 0.50
N LEU A 127 1.80 -7.39 0.76
CA LEU A 127 0.88 -8.26 0.03
C LEU A 127 -0.58 -7.85 0.26
N SER A 128 -0.96 -7.54 1.50
CA SER A 128 -2.32 -7.09 1.82
C SER A 128 -2.66 -5.73 1.19
N ALA A 129 -1.70 -4.80 1.17
CA ALA A 129 -1.85 -3.49 0.56
C ALA A 129 -1.93 -3.59 -0.97
N PHE A 130 -1.18 -4.51 -1.58
CA PHE A 130 -1.27 -4.79 -3.00
C PHE A 130 -2.64 -5.38 -3.36
N LEU A 131 -3.07 -6.45 -2.69
CA LEU A 131 -4.35 -7.09 -2.96
C LEU A 131 -5.53 -6.14 -2.69
N GLY A 132 -5.46 -5.36 -1.60
CA GLY A 132 -6.47 -4.35 -1.28
C GLY A 132 -6.50 -3.22 -2.30
N GLY A 133 -5.34 -2.68 -2.69
CA GLY A 133 -5.22 -1.61 -3.67
C GLY A 133 -5.72 -2.02 -5.05
N PHE A 134 -5.25 -3.16 -5.57
CA PHE A 134 -5.71 -3.70 -6.85
C PHE A 134 -7.18 -4.13 -6.79
N GLY A 135 -7.61 -4.79 -5.71
CA GLY A 135 -9.00 -5.21 -5.51
C GLY A 135 -9.98 -4.04 -5.54
N CYS A 136 -9.70 -2.96 -4.79
CA CYS A 136 -10.51 -1.75 -4.83
C CYS A 136 -10.48 -1.07 -6.21
N ALA A 137 -9.33 -1.03 -6.87
CA ALA A 137 -9.20 -0.43 -8.20
C ALA A 137 -10.01 -1.18 -9.27
N PHE A 138 -9.94 -2.51 -9.28
CA PHE A 138 -10.75 -3.35 -10.17
C PHE A 138 -12.25 -3.22 -9.88
N GLY A 139 -12.64 -3.07 -8.61
CA GLY A 139 -14.04 -2.86 -8.21
C GLY A 139 -14.62 -1.52 -8.67
N MET A 140 -13.83 -0.44 -8.67
CA MET A 140 -14.28 0.88 -9.12
C MET A 140 -14.25 1.02 -10.65
N GLY A 141 -13.33 0.36 -11.35
CA GLY A 141 -13.22 0.53 -12.80
C GLY A 141 -12.16 -0.36 -13.43
N TRP A 142 -12.56 -1.55 -13.86
CA TRP A 142 -11.64 -2.57 -14.39
C TRP A 142 -10.87 -2.13 -15.65
N LEU A 143 -11.49 -1.39 -16.56
CA LEU A 143 -10.84 -0.93 -17.81
C LEU A 143 -9.67 0.02 -17.51
N ILE A 144 -9.90 1.04 -16.69
CA ILE A 144 -8.88 2.02 -16.33
C ILE A 144 -7.83 1.38 -15.42
N ALA A 145 -8.26 0.51 -14.50
CA ALA A 145 -7.36 -0.23 -13.64
C ALA A 145 -6.36 -1.09 -14.43
N LEU A 146 -6.78 -1.74 -15.52
CA LEU A 146 -5.88 -2.51 -16.39
C LEU A 146 -4.82 -1.66 -17.07
N VAL A 147 -5.21 -0.48 -17.59
CA VAL A 147 -4.27 0.45 -18.23
C VAL A 147 -3.21 0.90 -17.22
N TYR A 148 -3.62 1.22 -15.99
CA TYR A 148 -2.69 1.64 -14.94
C TYR A 148 -1.86 0.50 -14.39
N ALA A 149 -2.40 -0.71 -14.26
CA ALA A 149 -1.63 -1.88 -13.87
C ALA A 149 -0.48 -2.14 -14.85
N LYS A 150 -0.72 -1.96 -16.16
CA LYS A 150 0.33 -2.06 -17.19
C LYS A 150 1.38 -0.97 -17.04
N ALA A 151 0.97 0.28 -16.80
CA ALA A 151 1.90 1.38 -16.59
C ALA A 151 2.74 1.19 -15.30
N ALA A 152 2.14 0.68 -14.23
CA ALA A 152 2.82 0.40 -12.97
C ALA A 152 3.85 -0.74 -13.10
N ALA A 153 3.54 -1.79 -13.86
CA ALA A 153 4.49 -2.89 -14.11
C ALA A 153 5.78 -2.41 -14.80
N VAL A 154 5.69 -1.44 -15.72
CA VAL A 154 6.85 -0.85 -16.40
C VAL A 154 7.78 -0.12 -15.42
N VAL A 155 7.24 0.43 -14.32
CA VAL A 155 8.05 1.07 -13.25
C VAL A 155 8.90 0.02 -12.51
N GLU A 156 8.38 -1.20 -12.31
CA GLU A 156 9.10 -2.25 -11.58
C GLU A 156 10.22 -2.90 -12.41
N GLU A 157 10.01 -3.05 -13.72
CA GLU A 157 11.02 -3.61 -14.65
C GLU A 157 12.22 -2.68 -14.87
N SER A 158 12.08 -1.41 -14.50
CA SER A 158 13.06 -0.35 -14.78
C SER A 158 14.45 -0.58 -14.19
N GLY A 159 14.61 -1.50 -13.23
CA GLY A 159 15.90 -1.82 -12.61
C GLY A 159 16.48 -0.63 -11.83
N VAL A 160 17.15 -0.91 -10.73
CA VAL A 160 17.68 0.10 -9.78
C VAL A 160 18.80 0.99 -10.39
N GLY A 161 19.10 0.87 -11.69
CA GLY A 161 20.29 1.43 -12.34
C GLY A 161 20.25 2.92 -12.71
N ALA A 162 19.08 3.56 -12.84
CA ALA A 162 18.98 4.95 -13.32
C ALA A 162 18.84 6.01 -12.22
N GLY A 163 18.83 5.60 -10.94
CA GLY A 163 18.71 6.51 -9.79
C GLY A 163 17.29 7.03 -9.54
N MET A 164 17.09 7.67 -8.38
CA MET A 164 15.80 8.13 -7.87
C MET A 164 15.09 9.13 -8.81
N GLY A 165 15.81 9.80 -9.73
CA GLY A 165 15.23 10.73 -10.70
C GLY A 165 14.48 10.04 -11.85
N TYR A 166 14.95 8.89 -12.32
CA TYR A 166 14.32 8.16 -13.43
C TYR A 166 12.98 7.55 -13.02
N THR A 167 12.93 6.97 -11.81
CA THR A 167 11.68 6.46 -11.24
C THR A 167 10.67 7.61 -11.03
N MET A 168 11.12 8.77 -10.53
CA MET A 168 10.24 9.94 -10.38
C MET A 168 9.73 10.46 -11.73
N MET A 169 10.56 10.46 -12.78
CA MET A 169 10.12 10.87 -14.12
C MET A 169 9.02 9.96 -14.68
N ILE A 170 9.18 8.64 -14.58
CA ILE A 170 8.15 7.69 -15.05
C ILE A 170 6.85 7.86 -14.24
N VAL A 171 6.95 8.09 -12.94
CA VAL A 171 5.77 8.33 -12.09
C VAL A 171 5.00 9.57 -12.59
N PHE A 172 5.67 10.70 -12.84
CA PHE A 172 5.00 11.90 -13.37
C PHE A 172 4.39 11.69 -14.76
N LEU A 173 5.05 10.93 -15.64
CA LEU A 173 4.48 10.55 -16.93
C LEU A 173 3.25 9.64 -16.78
N GLY A 174 3.27 8.73 -15.80
CA GLY A 174 2.13 7.91 -15.42
C GLY A 174 0.95 8.74 -14.93
N TYR A 175 1.20 9.78 -14.10
CA TYR A 175 0.18 10.74 -13.69
C TYR A 175 -0.43 11.48 -14.89
N ALA A 176 0.41 11.97 -15.81
CA ALA A 176 -0.07 12.69 -17.00
C ALA A 176 -0.95 11.80 -17.89
N LEU A 177 -0.54 10.55 -18.12
CA LEU A 177 -1.33 9.56 -18.85
C LEU A 177 -2.64 9.23 -18.14
N ALA A 178 -2.64 9.16 -16.81
CA ALA A 178 -3.83 8.90 -16.02
C ALA A 178 -4.89 10.00 -16.14
N PHE A 179 -4.46 11.25 -16.03
CA PHE A 179 -5.34 12.38 -16.27
C PHE A 179 -5.84 12.40 -17.72
N TRP A 180 -4.98 12.21 -18.71
CA TRP A 180 -5.38 12.22 -20.12
C TRP A 180 -6.42 11.15 -20.44
N PHE A 181 -6.18 9.91 -20.03
CA PHE A 181 -7.08 8.79 -20.31
C PHE A 181 -8.39 8.91 -19.53
N GLY A 182 -8.31 9.27 -18.25
CA GLY A 182 -9.50 9.52 -17.42
C GLY A 182 -10.40 10.63 -17.97
N MET A 183 -9.80 11.76 -18.38
CA MET A 183 -10.54 12.87 -18.99
C MET A 183 -11.12 12.48 -20.35
N THR A 184 -10.42 11.68 -21.15
CA THR A 184 -10.94 11.20 -22.44
C THR A 184 -12.16 10.31 -22.26
N LEU A 185 -12.18 9.45 -21.23
CA LEU A 185 -13.34 8.62 -20.91
C LEU A 185 -14.55 9.45 -20.47
N ARG A 186 -14.30 10.52 -19.70
CA ARG A 186 -15.35 11.48 -19.33
C ARG A 186 -15.84 12.28 -20.52
N TYR A 187 -14.95 12.74 -21.40
CA TYR A 187 -15.30 13.54 -22.57
C TYR A 187 -16.15 12.77 -23.60
N ASN A 188 -15.95 11.46 -23.71
CA ASN A 188 -16.71 10.61 -24.61
C ASN A 188 -18.05 10.12 -24.02
N ASP A 189 -18.51 10.71 -22.89
CA ASP A 189 -19.73 10.34 -22.15
C ASP A 189 -19.88 8.82 -21.93
N GLN A 190 -18.74 8.14 -21.73
CA GLN A 190 -18.73 6.70 -21.52
C GLN A 190 -19.21 6.40 -20.10
N ILE A 191 -20.16 5.47 -19.97
CA ILE A 191 -20.61 4.98 -18.66
C ILE A 191 -19.58 3.99 -18.13
N ASN A 192 -19.29 4.07 -16.84
CA ASN A 192 -18.39 3.11 -16.19
C ASN A 192 -19.01 1.70 -16.22
N PRO A 193 -18.36 0.72 -16.88
CA PRO A 193 -18.90 -0.64 -16.95
C PRO A 193 -18.89 -1.38 -15.60
N ALA A 194 -18.14 -0.90 -14.60
CA ALA A 194 -18.09 -1.52 -13.27
C ALA A 194 -19.25 -1.08 -12.36
N THR A 195 -19.64 0.21 -12.42
CA THR A 195 -20.63 0.78 -11.49
C THR A 195 -21.91 1.25 -12.17
N GLY A 196 -21.93 1.37 -13.50
CA GLY A 196 -23.05 1.94 -14.25
C GLY A 196 -23.23 3.45 -14.08
N ALA A 197 -22.31 4.13 -13.37
CA ALA A 197 -22.31 5.56 -13.17
C ALA A 197 -21.39 6.27 -14.17
N GLU A 198 -21.55 7.59 -14.32
CA GLU A 198 -20.61 8.38 -15.11
C GLU A 198 -19.23 8.42 -14.43
N TRP A 199 -18.18 8.62 -15.23
CA TRP A 199 -16.83 8.77 -14.68
C TRP A 199 -16.69 10.08 -13.92
N ASN A 200 -16.54 10.01 -12.61
CA ASN A 200 -16.17 11.16 -11.80
C ASN A 200 -14.64 11.32 -11.71
N PRO A 201 -14.10 12.56 -11.73
CA PRO A 201 -12.67 12.81 -11.58
C PRO A 201 -12.09 12.21 -10.30
N GLY A 202 -12.81 12.29 -9.18
CA GLY A 202 -12.43 11.70 -7.91
C GLY A 202 -12.27 10.19 -7.98
N THR A 203 -13.23 9.50 -8.59
CA THR A 203 -13.18 8.03 -8.79
C THR A 203 -11.97 7.62 -9.64
N ILE A 204 -11.69 8.34 -10.72
CA ILE A 204 -10.51 8.06 -11.58
C ILE A 204 -9.21 8.23 -10.78
N MET A 205 -9.11 9.31 -10.01
CA MET A 205 -7.93 9.59 -9.19
C MET A 205 -7.77 8.56 -8.06
N SER A 206 -8.86 8.11 -7.44
CA SER A 206 -8.84 7.05 -6.44
C SER A 206 -8.31 5.73 -7.01
N ILE A 207 -8.75 5.32 -8.21
CA ILE A 207 -8.25 4.11 -8.89
C ILE A 207 -6.74 4.21 -9.11
N PHE A 208 -6.27 5.35 -9.61
CA PHE A 208 -4.84 5.59 -9.80
C PHE A 208 -4.06 5.48 -8.49
N PHE A 209 -4.49 6.16 -7.42
CA PHE A 209 -3.78 6.12 -6.13
C PHE A 209 -3.80 4.74 -5.49
N CYS A 210 -4.89 3.99 -5.63
CA CYS A 210 -4.97 2.60 -5.16
C CYS A 210 -3.92 1.70 -5.83
N ILE A 211 -3.79 1.78 -7.16
CA ILE A 211 -2.81 0.98 -7.91
C ILE A 211 -1.39 1.46 -7.62
N PHE A 212 -1.17 2.77 -7.55
CA PHE A 212 0.13 3.35 -7.27
C PHE A 212 0.64 2.93 -5.88
N ILE A 213 -0.18 3.10 -4.84
CA ILE A 213 0.20 2.69 -3.47
C ILE A 213 0.40 1.18 -3.40
N GLY A 214 -0.49 0.38 -4.00
CA GLY A 214 -0.34 -1.07 -4.02
C GLY A 214 0.97 -1.53 -4.69
N SER A 215 1.30 -0.95 -5.84
CA SER A 215 2.53 -1.28 -6.57
C SER A 215 3.78 -0.75 -5.83
N PHE A 216 3.71 0.44 -5.24
CA PHE A 216 4.82 1.02 -4.47
C PHE A 216 5.12 0.21 -3.19
N MET A 217 4.12 -0.38 -2.54
CA MET A 217 4.33 -1.23 -1.37
C MET A 217 5.10 -2.52 -1.75
N ILE A 218 4.77 -3.16 -2.87
CA ILE A 218 5.58 -4.27 -3.40
C ILE A 218 6.96 -3.79 -3.83
N GLY A 219 7.04 -2.64 -4.50
CA GLY A 219 8.29 -2.02 -4.92
C GLY A 219 9.30 -1.82 -3.79
N ASN A 220 8.85 -1.54 -2.57
CA ASN A 220 9.70 -1.36 -1.40
C ASN A 220 9.91 -2.62 -0.53
N LEU A 221 9.35 -3.76 -0.92
CA LEU A 221 9.58 -5.02 -0.21
C LEU A 221 11.07 -5.38 -0.21
N ASP A 222 11.57 -5.93 0.90
CA ASP A 222 12.97 -6.37 1.04
C ASP A 222 13.37 -7.28 -0.13
N PRO A 223 14.51 -7.03 -0.81
CA PRO A 223 14.98 -7.85 -1.93
C PRO A 223 15.08 -9.35 -1.61
N SER A 224 15.39 -9.72 -0.36
CA SER A 224 15.46 -11.11 0.09
C SER A 224 14.09 -11.79 0.15
N LEU A 225 13.04 -11.05 0.48
CA LEU A 225 11.65 -11.52 0.43
C LEU A 225 11.14 -11.62 -1.01
N LYS A 226 11.50 -10.67 -1.86
CA LYS A 226 11.15 -10.70 -3.29
C LYS A 226 11.73 -11.93 -3.99
N ALA A 227 13.00 -12.26 -3.72
CA ALA A 227 13.66 -13.41 -4.32
C ALA A 227 12.95 -14.74 -3.99
N ASN A 228 12.45 -14.89 -2.75
CA ASN A 228 11.76 -16.10 -2.30
C ASN A 228 10.28 -16.18 -2.71
N LEU A 229 9.63 -15.05 -3.03
CA LEU A 229 8.24 -15.02 -3.48
C LEU A 229 8.09 -15.14 -5.01
N LEU A 230 9.17 -14.89 -5.77
CA LEU A 230 9.19 -14.88 -7.24
C LEU A 230 10.03 -16.00 -7.87
N THR A 231 10.51 -16.96 -7.08
CA THR A 231 11.10 -18.23 -7.54
C THR A 231 10.12 -19.38 -7.37
#